data_AF-A0A521LAZ7-F1
#
_entry.id   AF-A0A521LAZ7-F1
#
_cell.length_a   1.000
_cell.length_b   1.000
_cell.length_c   1.000
_cell.angle_alpha   90.00
_cell.angle_beta   90.00
_cell.angle_gamma   90.00
#
_symmetry.space_group_name_H-M   'P 1'
#
loop_
_entity.id
_entity.type
_entity.pdbx_description
1 polymer ?
#
loop_
_entity_poly.entity_id
_entity_poly.type
_entity_poly.pdbx_seq_one_letter_code
_entity_poly.pdbx_strand_id
1 'polypeptide(L)' 'MTKTLLLALALSCSASFAYAQSCSVQAGDKKLAGAAKTSFLTKCQKDATASCDKQAADRKLAGAAKTSFTKKCVNDAVGG' A
#
# COMPACT_ATOMS: atom_id res chain seq x y z
N MET A 1 5.56 -19.76 47.16
CA MET A 1 5.69 -18.32 47.47
C MET A 1 5.37 -17.54 46.21
N THR A 2 4.08 -17.27 46.02
CA THR A 2 3.47 -16.51 44.93
C THR A 2 3.48 -15.03 45.32
N LYS A 3 4.12 -14.18 44.51
CA LYS A 3 4.08 -12.70 44.42
C LYS A 3 5.37 -12.33 43.68
N THR A 4 5.36 -11.70 42.51
CA THR A 4 4.69 -10.43 42.25
C THR A 4 4.52 -10.24 40.75
N LEU A 5 3.30 -9.88 40.39
CA LEU A 5 2.87 -9.27 39.12
C LEU A 5 3.66 -7.99 38.80
N LEU A 6 4.29 -7.92 37.63
CA LEU A 6 4.66 -6.70 36.86
C LEU A 6 4.73 -7.17 35.38
N LEU A 7 3.70 -7.06 34.54
CA LEU A 7 3.12 -5.87 33.90
C LEU A 7 4.14 -4.80 33.47
N ALA A 8 4.61 -4.91 32.22
CA ALA A 8 5.01 -3.83 31.29
C ALA A 8 5.49 -4.51 29.99
N LEU A 9 4.63 -4.88 29.04
CA LEU A 9 4.08 -3.99 28.02
C LEU A 9 4.95 -2.73 27.75
N ALA A 10 6.10 -2.90 27.10
CA ALA A 10 6.76 -1.84 26.34
C ALA A 10 8.00 -2.37 25.57
N LEU A 11 7.78 -2.94 24.39
CA LEU A 11 8.71 -2.84 23.27
C LEU A 11 7.87 -2.42 22.05
N SER A 12 7.26 -1.23 22.05
CA SER A 12 7.83 0.07 21.69
C SER A 12 8.57 0.07 20.33
N CYS A 13 8.11 0.98 19.47
CA CYS A 13 8.53 1.28 18.10
C CYS A 13 8.07 0.27 17.03
N SER A 14 6.82 0.36 16.55
CA SER A 14 6.36 1.42 15.63
C SER A 14 7.26 1.57 14.41
N ALA A 15 7.14 0.66 13.45
CA ALA A 15 7.43 0.96 12.06
C ALA A 15 6.55 0.11 11.12
N SER A 16 5.26 -0.02 11.43
CA SER A 16 4.26 -0.15 10.37
C SER A 16 3.94 1.23 9.79
N PHE A 17 4.96 2.08 9.61
CA PHE A 17 4.96 2.93 8.44
C PHE A 17 5.29 2.00 7.28
N ALA A 18 4.31 1.21 6.87
CA ALA A 18 4.17 0.97 5.45
C ALA A 18 3.92 2.35 4.84
N TYR A 19 5.00 3.14 4.70
CA TYR A 19 5.13 4.02 3.58
C TYR A 19 4.71 3.12 2.43
N ALA A 20 3.56 3.39 1.83
CA ALA A 20 3.12 2.69 0.65
C ALA A 20 4.16 3.02 -0.42
N GLN A 21 5.31 2.36 -0.33
CA GLN A 21 6.39 2.43 -1.27
C GLN A 21 5.75 1.99 -2.57
N SER A 22 5.91 2.85 -3.57
CA SER A 22 5.25 2.62 -4.83
C SER A 22 5.63 1.26 -5.39
N CYS A 23 4.76 0.67 -6.19
CA CYS A 23 4.98 -0.65 -6.81
C CYS A 23 6.38 -0.76 -7.44
N SER A 24 6.87 0.34 -8.01
CA SER A 24 8.21 0.45 -8.61
C SER A 24 9.34 0.30 -7.59
N VAL A 25 9.20 0.91 -6.42
CA VAL A 25 10.20 0.82 -5.34
C VAL A 25 10.20 -0.58 -4.73
N GLN A 26 9.03 -1.14 -4.45
CA GLN A 26 8.91 -2.51 -3.93
C GLN A 26 9.49 -3.55 -4.90
N ALA A 27 9.31 -3.35 -6.20
CA ALA A 27 9.93 -4.21 -7.21
C ALA A 27 11.46 -4.11 -7.20
N GLY A 28 11.99 -2.90 -6.99
CA GLY A 28 13.43 -2.63 -6.85
C GLY A 28 14.04 -3.26 -5.59
N ASP A 29 13.38 -3.09 -4.43
CA ASP A 29 13.82 -3.68 -3.15
C ASP A 29 13.83 -5.21 -3.21
N LYS A 30 12.82 -5.79 -3.86
CA LYS A 30 12.76 -7.24 -4.10
C LYS A 30 13.71 -7.72 -5.20
N LYS A 31 14.49 -6.81 -5.81
CA LYS A 31 15.40 -7.07 -6.93
C LYS A 31 14.73 -7.82 -8.08
N LEU A 32 13.44 -7.55 -8.30
CA LEU A 32 12.69 -8.17 -9.39
C LEU A 32 13.19 -7.57 -10.72
N ALA A 33 13.54 -8.45 -11.65
CA ALA A 33 13.98 -8.08 -12.99
C ALA A 33 13.19 -8.84 -14.06
N GLY A 34 13.23 -8.34 -15.30
CA GLY A 34 12.59 -8.97 -16.46
C GLY A 34 11.10 -9.27 -16.24
N ALA A 35 10.66 -10.46 -16.62
CA ALA A 35 9.26 -10.88 -16.53
C ALA A 35 8.68 -10.84 -15.10
N ALA A 36 9.50 -11.12 -14.08
CA ALA A 36 9.06 -11.09 -12.69
C ALA A 36 8.72 -9.66 -12.22
N LYS A 37 9.53 -8.67 -12.63
CA LYS A 37 9.24 -7.25 -12.40
C LYS A 37 7.94 -6.84 -13.08
N THR A 38 7.77 -7.19 -14.36
CA THR A 38 6.57 -6.84 -15.13
C THR A 38 5.31 -7.46 -14.53
N SER A 39 5.37 -8.74 -14.13
CA SER A 39 4.25 -9.43 -13.50
C SER A 39 3.89 -8.79 -12.16
N PHE A 40 4.89 -8.44 -11.35
CA PHE A 40 4.69 -7.74 -10.09
C PHE A 40 4.07 -6.36 -10.28
N LEU A 41 4.59 -5.54 -11.19
CA LEU A 41 4.01 -4.23 -11.48
C LEU A 41 2.58 -4.34 -12.02
N THR A 42 2.32 -5.32 -12.89
CA THR A 42 0.97 -5.58 -13.41
C THR A 42 -0.01 -5.98 -12.30
N LYS A 43 0.44 -6.85 -11.38
CA LYS A 43 -0.34 -7.25 -10.20
C LYS A 43 -0.59 -6.03 -9.30
N CYS A 44 0.45 -5.27 -9.01
CA CYS A 44 0.38 -4.10 -8.14
C CYS A 44 -0.51 -2.99 -8.71
N GLN A 45 -0.50 -2.77 -10.03
CA GLN A 45 -1.41 -1.81 -10.68
C GLN A 45 -2.87 -2.25 -10.55
N LYS A 46 -3.17 -3.55 -10.66
CA LYS A 46 -4.53 -4.07 -10.43
C LYS A 46 -4.96 -3.90 -8.99
N ASP A 47 -4.09 -4.25 -8.05
CA ASP A 47 -4.37 -4.13 -6.61
C ASP A 47 -4.53 -2.65 -6.20
N ALA A 48 -3.70 -1.77 -6.75
CA ALA A 48 -3.81 -0.31 -6.59
C ALA A 48 -5.14 0.19 -7.17
N THR A 49 -5.56 -0.28 -8.35
CA THR A 49 -6.85 0.12 -8.94
C THR A 49 -8.01 -0.24 -8.01
N ALA A 50 -8.04 -1.48 -7.51
CA ALA A 50 -9.08 -1.93 -6.59
C ALA A 50 -9.09 -1.14 -5.26
N SER A 51 -7.91 -0.84 -4.71
CA SER A 51 -7.77 -0.02 -3.50
C SER A 51 -8.22 1.42 -3.73
N CYS A 52 -7.78 2.03 -4.83
CA CYS A 52 -8.14 3.39 -5.21
C CYS A 52 -9.63 3.52 -5.54
N ASP A 53 -10.25 2.52 -6.16
CA ASP A 53 -11.70 2.50 -6.40
C ASP A 53 -12.50 2.38 -5.10
N LYS A 54 -12.04 1.58 -4.13
CA LYS A 54 -12.63 1.54 -2.79
C LYS A 54 -12.51 2.90 -2.10
N GLN A 55 -11.31 3.49 -2.10
CA GLN A 55 -11.12 4.83 -1.52
C GLN A 55 -11.99 5.90 -2.21
N ALA A 56 -12.16 5.81 -3.53
CA ALA A 56 -13.06 6.70 -4.26
C ALA A 56 -14.51 6.50 -3.84
N ALA A 57 -14.95 5.25 -3.67
CA ALA A 57 -16.29 4.90 -3.22
C ALA A 57 -16.55 5.33 -1.76
N ASP A 58 -15.58 5.15 -0.86
CA ASP A 58 -15.64 5.59 0.54
C ASP A 58 -15.76 7.12 0.62
N ARG A 59 -15.09 7.82 -0.30
CA ARG A 59 -15.19 9.27 -0.49
C ARG A 59 -16.45 9.69 -1.26
N LYS A 60 -17.31 8.75 -1.65
CA LYS A 60 -18.54 8.96 -2.43
C LYS A 60 -18.28 9.71 -3.75
N LEU A 61 -17.10 9.55 -4.33
CA LEU A 61 -16.75 10.13 -5.62
C LEU A 61 -17.47 9.35 -6.72
N ALA A 62 -18.13 10.09 -7.62
CA ALA A 62 -18.83 9.54 -8.77
C ALA A 62 -18.42 10.25 -10.07
N GLY A 63 -18.72 9.63 -11.21
CA GLY A 63 -18.45 10.20 -12.53
C GLY A 63 -16.98 10.60 -12.73
N ALA A 64 -16.76 11.77 -13.34
CA ALA A 64 -15.43 12.27 -13.67
C ALA A 64 -14.50 12.43 -12.45
N ALA A 65 -15.06 12.77 -11.28
CA ALA A 65 -14.29 12.92 -10.04
C ALA A 65 -13.74 11.58 -9.56
N LYS A 66 -14.55 10.51 -9.65
CA LYS A 66 -14.10 9.14 -9.35
C LYS A 66 -12.96 8.75 -10.29
N THR A 67 -13.15 8.92 -11.60
CA THR A 67 -12.15 8.53 -12.60
C THR A 67 -10.83 9.27 -12.43
N SER A 68 -10.88 10.58 -12.17
CA SER A 68 -9.67 11.39 -11.96
C SER A 68 -8.94 11.00 -10.69
N PHE A 69 -9.69 10.74 -9.61
CA PHE A 69 -9.12 10.26 -8.35
C PHE A 69 -8.48 8.88 -8.52
N THR A 70 -9.21 7.91 -9.07
CA THR A 70 -8.68 6.55 -9.28
C THR A 70 -7.44 6.58 -10.16
N LYS A 71 -7.45 7.35 -11.27
CA LYS A 71 -6.25 7.50 -12.13
C LYS A 71 -5.05 8.04 -11.36
N LYS A 72 -5.24 9.14 -10.61
CA LYS A 72 -4.16 9.77 -9.86
C LYS A 72 -3.64 8.87 -8.74
N CYS A 73 -4.55 8.30 -7.95
CA CYS A 73 -4.24 7.37 -6.88
C CYS A 73 -3.47 6.14 -7.40
N VAL A 74 -3.88 5.56 -8.53
CA VAL A 74 -3.15 4.44 -9.14
C VAL A 74 -1.77 4.88 -9.57
N ASN A 75 -1.63 6.01 -10.27
CA ASN A 75 -0.33 6.52 -10.70
C ASN A 75 0.63 6.72 -9.51
N ASP A 76 0.16 7.36 -8.45
CA ASP A 76 0.91 7.60 -7.22
C ASP A 76 1.31 6.27 -6.55
N ALA A 77 0.40 5.27 -6.55
CA ALA A 77 0.67 3.94 -6.00
C ALA A 77 1.67 3.14 -6.84
N VAL A 78 1.72 3.30 -8.17
CA VAL A 78 2.73 2.63 -9.01
C VAL A 78 4.08 3.35 -8.99
N GLY A 79 4.08 4.66 -8.70
CA GLY A 79 5.27 5.50 -8.56
C GLY A 79 5.57 6.35 -9.79
N GLY A 80 4.52 6.77 -10.50
CA GLY A 80 4.60 7.71 -11.62
C GLY A 80 4.39 9.16 -11.21
#